data_AF-G1P9I0-F1
#
_entry.id   AF-G1P9I0-F1
#
_cell.length_a   1.000
_cell.length_b   1.000
_cell.length_c   1.000
_cell.angle_alpha   90.00
_cell.angle_beta   90.00
_cell.angle_gamma   90.00
#
_symmetry.space_group_name_H-M   'P 1'
#
loop_
_entity.id
_entity.type
_entity.pdbx_description
1 polymer ?
#
loop_
_entity_poly.entity_id
_entity_poly.type
_entity_poly.pdbx_seq_one_letter_code
_entity_poly.pdbx_strand_id
1 'polypeptide(L)'
;CVFPFTYQGKKHFDCTLHGSAYNWCSLEEKYSGKWKYCTKDDFAPCFFPFTYDHNLYHSCTTHGSFIKRAWCSVTANYDKDRAWKHC
;
A
#
# COMPACT_ATOMS: atom_id res chain seq x y z
N CYS A 1 -0.71 -10.66 5.70
CA CYS A 1 0.49 -10.04 5.11
C CYS A 1 1.14 -9.14 6.15
N VAL A 2 2.45 -8.91 6.06
CA VAL A 2 3.12 -7.87 6.85
C VAL A 2 3.40 -6.69 5.94
N PHE A 3 2.93 -5.49 6.30
CA PHE A 3 3.16 -4.27 5.54
C PHE A 3 3.85 -3.22 6.43
N PRO A 4 4.91 -2.54 5.95
CA PRO A 4 5.62 -2.85 4.71
C PRO A 4 6.45 -4.14 4.82
N PHE A 5 6.68 -4.80 3.69
CA PHE A 5 7.71 -5.84 3.58
C PHE A 5 8.76 -5.48 2.53
N THR A 6 9.98 -5.96 2.70
CA THR A 6 11.10 -5.72 1.79
C THR A 6 11.41 -6.97 0.99
N TYR A 7 11.33 -6.87 -0.33
CA TYR A 7 11.68 -7.93 -1.28
C TYR A 7 12.62 -7.37 -2.35
N GLN A 8 13.76 -8.01 -2.57
CA GLN A 8 14.82 -7.57 -3.50
C GLN A 8 15.18 -6.08 -3.35
N GLY A 9 15.30 -5.60 -2.10
CA GLY A 9 15.66 -4.21 -1.78
C GLY A 9 14.52 -3.19 -1.94
N LYS A 10 13.32 -3.60 -2.37
CA LYS A 10 12.16 -2.72 -2.52
C LYS A 10 11.15 -2.94 -1.39
N LYS A 11 10.66 -1.85 -0.79
CA LYS A 11 9.52 -1.90 0.14
C LYS A 11 8.21 -2.00 -0.61
N HIS A 12 7.33 -2.86 -0.11
CA HIS A 12 5.98 -3.09 -0.60
C HIS A 12 5.00 -2.84 0.55
N PHE A 13 4.03 -1.97 0.31
CA PHE A 13 3.01 -1.56 1.28
C PHE A 13 1.64 -2.17 1.00
N ASP A 14 1.55 -3.00 -0.04
CA ASP A 14 0.37 -3.75 -0.44
C ASP A 14 0.83 -5.04 -1.14
N CYS A 15 -0.11 -5.91 -1.48
CA CYS A 15 0.11 -7.05 -2.35
C CYS A 15 0.70 -6.59 -3.69
N THR A 16 1.61 -7.40 -4.25
CA THR A 16 2.39 -7.01 -5.43
C THR A 16 2.49 -8.13 -6.46
N LEU A 17 2.61 -7.74 -7.73
CA LEU A 17 2.99 -8.63 -8.85
C LEU A 17 4.51 -8.69 -9.06
N HIS A 18 5.31 -8.07 -8.18
CA HIS A 18 6.76 -8.03 -8.34
C HIS A 18 7.34 -9.45 -8.36
N GLY A 19 7.86 -9.87 -9.52
CA GLY A 19 8.44 -11.20 -9.72
C GLY A 19 7.42 -12.36 -9.68
N SER A 20 6.12 -12.10 -9.87
CA SER A 20 5.06 -13.10 -9.79
C SER A 20 3.94 -12.81 -10.78
N ALA A 21 3.31 -13.86 -11.31
CA ALA A 21 2.10 -13.74 -12.14
C ALA A 21 0.84 -13.38 -11.32
N TYR A 22 0.88 -13.62 -10.00
CA TYR A 22 -0.24 -13.38 -9.09
C TYR A 22 0.18 -12.49 -7.93
N ASN A 23 -0.76 -11.66 -7.46
CA ASN A 23 -0.55 -10.79 -6.32
C ASN A 23 -0.15 -11.62 -5.10
N TRP A 24 0.95 -11.25 -4.46
CA TRP A 24 1.47 -11.92 -3.29
C TRP A 24 1.98 -10.91 -2.26
N CYS A 25 2.17 -11.39 -1.04
CA CYS A 25 2.75 -10.61 0.03
C CYS A 25 3.68 -11.48 0.88
N SER A 26 4.65 -10.83 1.53
CA SER A 26 5.43 -11.51 2.56
C SER A 26 4.65 -11.60 3.87
N LEU A 27 4.97 -12.64 4.65
CA LEU A 27 4.51 -12.81 6.02
C LEU A 27 5.51 -12.24 7.05
N GLU A 28 6.56 -11.57 6.56
CA GLU A 28 7.67 -11.04 7.35
C GLU A 28 8.05 -9.65 6.82
N GLU A 29 8.64 -8.80 7.66
CA GLU A 29 9.10 -7.46 7.22
C GLU A 29 10.29 -7.55 6.26
N LYS A 30 11.24 -8.44 6.53
CA LYS A 30 12.36 -8.77 5.63
C LYS A 30 12.09 -10.15 5.04
N TYR A 31 11.91 -10.21 3.72
CA TYR A 31 11.58 -11.46 3.04
C TYR A 31 12.67 -12.51 3.28
N SER A 32 12.30 -13.62 3.95
CA SER A 32 13.19 -14.77 4.19
C SER A 32 12.69 -16.07 3.55
N GLY A 33 11.64 -15.99 2.70
CA GLY A 33 11.03 -17.13 2.02
C GLY A 33 9.60 -17.44 2.46
N LYS A 34 9.07 -16.77 3.50
CA LYS A 34 7.66 -16.91 3.90
C LYS A 34 6.77 -15.90 3.19
N TRP A 35 5.86 -16.41 2.37
CA TRP A 35 4.93 -15.62 1.58
C TRP A 35 3.64 -16.39 1.30
N LYS A 36 2.62 -15.68 0.82
CA LYS A 36 1.40 -16.28 0.27
C LYS A 36 0.85 -15.45 -0.88
N TYR A 37 0.06 -16.08 -1.73
CA TYR A 37 -0.78 -15.34 -2.67
C TYR A 37 -1.87 -14.59 -1.91
N CYS A 38 -2.17 -13.38 -2.38
CA CYS A 38 -3.16 -12.52 -1.77
C CYS A 38 -4.56 -12.92 -2.21
N THR A 39 -5.47 -12.93 -1.24
CA THR A 39 -6.92 -12.91 -1.44
C THR A 39 -7.43 -11.48 -1.31
N LYS A 40 -8.74 -11.26 -1.47
CA LYS A 40 -9.34 -9.92 -1.36
C LYS A 40 -9.05 -9.24 -0.02
N ASP A 41 -8.99 -10.00 1.06
CA ASP A 41 -8.82 -9.49 2.42
C ASP A 41 -7.34 -9.24 2.78
N ASP A 42 -6.42 -9.63 1.90
CA ASP A 42 -4.98 -9.46 2.11
C ASP A 42 -4.43 -8.12 1.63
N PHE A 43 -5.19 -7.40 0.80
CA PHE A 43 -4.79 -6.09 0.31
C PHE A 43 -4.82 -5.06 1.42
N ALA A 44 -3.81 -4.20 1.47
CA ALA A 44 -3.68 -3.17 2.48
C ALA A 44 -4.92 -2.25 2.46
N PRO A 45 -5.61 -2.06 3.59
CA PRO A 45 -6.73 -1.13 3.67
C PRO A 45 -6.23 0.31 3.51
N CYS A 46 -7.17 1.24 3.27
CA CYS A 46 -6.86 2.65 3.43
C CYS A 46 -6.43 2.91 4.87
N PHE A 47 -5.36 3.65 5.06
CA PHE A 47 -4.92 4.09 6.37
C PHE A 47 -5.59 5.43 6.67
N PHE A 48 -6.39 5.49 7.73
CA PHE A 48 -7.00 6.74 8.19
C PHE A 48 -6.62 7.02 9.65
N PRO A 49 -6.22 8.26 9.98
CA PRO A 49 -5.93 9.34 9.04
C PRO A 49 -4.58 9.17 8.32
N PHE A 50 -4.45 9.67 7.09
CA PHE A 50 -3.16 9.73 6.39
C PHE A 50 -2.73 11.16 6.07
N THR A 51 -1.42 11.40 6.04
CA THR A 51 -0.83 12.69 5.66
C THR A 51 -0.53 12.72 4.17
N TYR A 52 -1.04 13.71 3.45
CA TYR A 52 -0.72 14.03 2.05
C TYR A 52 -0.61 15.54 1.87
N ASP A 53 0.46 16.01 1.23
CA ASP A 53 0.74 17.42 1.02
C ASP A 53 0.65 18.21 2.34
N HIS A 54 1.22 17.66 3.41
CA HIS A 54 1.19 18.20 4.77
C HIS A 54 -0.22 18.36 5.38
N ASN A 55 -1.25 17.81 4.74
CA ASN A 55 -2.64 17.83 5.19
C ASN A 55 -3.08 16.43 5.65
N LEU A 56 -3.98 16.40 6.64
CA LEU A 56 -4.47 15.16 7.24
C LEU A 56 -5.83 14.78 6.65
N TYR A 57 -5.95 13.56 6.11
CA TYR A 57 -7.15 13.06 5.45
C TYR A 57 -7.77 11.90 6.24
N HIS A 58 -9.06 12.04 6.57
CA HIS A 58 -9.84 11.01 7.27
C HIS A 58 -10.74 10.17 6.35
N SER A 59 -10.75 10.49 5.06
CA SER A 59 -11.52 9.81 4.03
C SER A 59 -10.77 9.80 2.71
N CYS A 60 -11.27 9.05 1.74
CA CYS A 60 -10.76 9.15 0.38
C CYS A 60 -10.84 10.59 -0.13
N THR A 61 -9.83 11.01 -0.87
CA THR A 61 -9.73 12.35 -1.44
C THR A 61 -9.54 12.27 -2.95
N THR A 62 -10.02 13.26 -3.67
CA THR A 62 -9.69 13.48 -5.08
C THR A 62 -8.56 14.50 -5.25
N HIS A 63 -8.04 15.05 -4.14
CA HIS A 63 -6.94 16.00 -4.16
C HIS A 63 -5.71 15.38 -4.83
N GLY A 64 -5.09 16.10 -5.77
CA GLY A 64 -3.97 15.58 -6.58
C GLY A 64 -4.33 14.57 -7.67
N SER A 65 -5.60 14.18 -7.82
CA SER A 65 -6.05 13.22 -8.84
C SER A 65 -6.48 13.95 -10.12
N PHE A 66 -5.69 13.83 -11.20
CA PHE A 66 -6.01 14.43 -12.51
C PHE A 66 -7.35 13.97 -13.10
N ILE A 67 -7.75 12.73 -12.82
CA ILE A 67 -8.97 12.11 -13.34
C ILE A 67 -10.16 12.25 -12.37
N LYS A 68 -10.05 13.05 -11.31
CA LYS A 68 -11.05 13.21 -10.22
C LYS A 68 -11.47 11.89 -9.56
N ARG A 69 -10.64 10.85 -9.65
CA ARG A 69 -10.89 9.57 -8.99
C ARG A 69 -10.38 9.60 -7.56
N ALA A 70 -11.22 9.19 -6.62
CA ALA A 70 -10.90 9.18 -5.21
C ALA A 70 -9.80 8.14 -4.91
N TRP A 71 -8.94 8.47 -3.97
CA TRP A 71 -7.84 7.62 -3.54
C TRP A 71 -7.58 7.84 -2.04
N CYS A 72 -6.85 6.89 -1.46
CA CYS A 72 -6.40 6.94 -0.09
C CYS A 72 -4.96 6.44 0.00
N SER A 73 -4.21 6.89 1.01
CA SER A 73 -2.94 6.23 1.34
C SER A 73 -3.21 4.88 2.01
N VAL A 74 -2.30 3.94 1.81
CA VAL A 74 -2.25 2.67 2.58
C VAL A 74 -1.25 2.75 3.75
N THR A 75 -0.75 3.96 4.03
CA THR A 75 0.22 4.26 5.09
C THR A 75 -0.17 5.54 5.85
N ALA A 76 0.39 5.74 7.04
CA ALA A 76 0.16 6.96 7.81
C ALA A 76 0.66 8.24 7.12
N ASN A 77 1.70 8.14 6.29
CA ASN A 77 2.33 9.29 5.66
C ASN A 77 2.62 9.01 4.18
N TYR A 78 1.71 9.46 3.32
CA TYR A 78 1.87 9.36 1.88
C TYR A 78 3.07 10.18 1.39
N ASP A 79 3.34 11.35 1.98
CA ASP A 79 4.44 12.22 1.55
C ASP A 79 5.80 11.50 1.62
N LYS A 80 5.95 10.61 2.60
CA LYS A 80 7.12 9.75 2.78
C LYS A 80 7.07 8.47 1.95
N ASP A 81 5.99 7.71 2.07
CA ASP A 81 5.94 6.32 1.58
C ASP A 81 5.42 6.22 0.15
N ARG A 82 4.68 7.23 -0.32
CA ARG A 82 4.05 7.33 -1.65
C ARG A 82 3.20 6.11 -2.02
N ALA A 83 2.66 5.43 -1.00
CA ALA A 83 1.85 4.25 -1.14
C ALA A 83 0.36 4.60 -1.03
N TRP A 84 -0.39 4.22 -2.05
CA TRP A 84 -1.80 4.59 -2.20
C TRP A 84 -2.56 3.57 -3.02
N LYS A 85 -3.89 3.63 -2.93
CA LYS A 85 -4.79 2.89 -3.80
C LYS A 85 -6.02 3.72 -4.13
N HIS A 86 -6.70 3.32 -5.19
CA HIS A 86 -8.03 3.84 -5.47
C HIS A 86 -9.02 3.40 -4.40
N CYS A 87 -9.91 4.33 -4.09
CA CYS A 87 -11.25 4.00 -3.65
C CYS A 87 -12.09 3.76 -4.93
#